data_AF-A0A9E3WZ55-F1
#
_entry.id   AF-A0A9E3WZ55-F1
#
_cell.length_a   1.000
_cell.length_b   1.000
_cell.length_c   1.000
_cell.angle_alpha   90.00
_cell.angle_beta   90.00
_cell.angle_gamma   90.00
#
_symmetry.space_group_name_H-M   'P 1'
#
loop_
_entity.id
_entity.type
_entity.pdbx_description
1 polymer ?
#
loop_
_entity_poly.entity_id
_entity_poly.type
_entity_poly.pdbx_seq_one_letter_code
_entity_poly.pdbx_strand_id
1 'polypeptide(L)'
;NNPQSVANWVLNEVLRELKEGSLESLPFDATALAKLVALVDNNTISTAAAKDVFAQMMSSGGDPATIVEKKGLQQISDAGQLMPLIEKVIAANAAKAAEYRSGKSGLLGFFIGQVMRETKGKANPQLVQELVQQQLQ
;
A
#
# COMPACT_ATOMS: atom_id res chain seq x y z
N ASN A 1 -2.86 13.00 12.34
CA ASN A 1 -2.58 12.96 13.79
C ASN A 1 -1.90 11.66 14.20
N ASN A 2 -0.72 11.35 13.66
CA ASN A 2 0.10 10.22 14.09
C ASN A 2 1.56 10.66 14.24
N PRO A 3 1.97 11.17 15.42
CA PRO A 3 3.31 11.72 15.60
C PRO A 3 4.40 10.65 15.46
N GLN A 4 4.10 9.39 15.79
CA GLN A 4 5.04 8.28 15.65
C GLN A 4 5.30 7.94 14.18
N SER A 5 4.25 7.85 13.35
CA SER A 5 4.42 7.66 11.90
C SER A 5 5.24 8.78 11.28
N VAL A 6 4.94 10.05 11.63
CA VAL A 6 5.69 11.20 11.12
C VAL A 6 7.16 11.13 11.55
N ALA A 7 7.44 10.85 12.83
CA ALA A 7 8.80 10.68 13.33
C ALA A 7 9.56 9.58 12.58
N ASN A 8 8.92 8.43 12.33
CA ASN A 8 9.50 7.34 11.57
C ASN A 8 9.84 7.74 10.12
N TRP A 9 8.98 8.53 9.47
CA TRP A 9 9.25 9.04 8.12
C TRP A 9 10.42 10.02 8.10
N VAL A 10 10.50 10.91 9.09
CA VAL A 10 11.64 11.82 9.23
C VAL A 10 12.93 11.02 9.42
N LEU A 11 12.96 10.11 10.39
CA LEU A 11 14.16 9.35 10.74
C LEU A 11 14.65 8.42 9.63
N ASN A 12 13.74 7.73 8.93
CA ASN A 12 14.11 6.66 8.00
C ASN A 12 14.18 7.10 6.53
N GLU A 13 13.44 8.14 6.15
CA GLU A 13 13.33 8.57 4.76
C GLU A 13 13.93 9.97 4.58
N VAL A 14 13.48 10.99 5.33
CA VAL A 14 13.99 12.36 5.20
C VAL A 14 15.47 12.45 5.51
N LEU A 15 15.92 11.93 6.67
CA LEU A 15 17.33 11.95 7.04
C LEU A 15 18.19 11.10 6.09
N ARG A 16 17.64 10.01 5.55
CA ARG A 16 18.35 9.15 4.60
C ARG A 16 18.65 9.88 3.28
N GLU A 17 17.67 10.62 2.76
CA GLU A 17 17.84 11.35 1.50
C GLU A 17 18.64 12.65 1.67
N LEU A 18 18.58 13.29 2.85
CA LEU A 18 19.35 14.51 3.12
C LEU A 18 20.86 14.28 3.05
N LYS A 19 21.37 13.12 3.49
CA LYS A 19 22.82 12.81 3.58
C LYS A 19 23.59 13.91 4.33
N GLU A 20 24.16 14.89 3.62
CA GLU A 20 24.90 16.05 4.16
C GLU A 20 24.14 17.39 4.05
N GLY A 21 22.93 17.39 3.48
CA GLY A 21 22.09 18.57 3.32
C GLY A 21 21.37 18.98 4.61
N SER A 22 20.85 20.20 4.62
CA SER A 22 20.08 20.75 5.74
C SER A 22 18.57 20.63 5.50
N LEU A 23 17.76 20.67 6.56
CA LEU A 23 16.30 20.59 6.46
C LEU A 23 15.71 21.73 5.62
N GLU A 24 16.38 22.88 5.60
CA GLU A 24 15.99 24.06 4.82
C GLU A 24 16.14 23.86 3.31
N SER A 25 16.91 22.84 2.88
CA SER A 25 17.09 22.51 1.46
C SER A 25 15.97 21.63 0.88
N LEU A 26 15.03 21.17 1.72
CA LEU A 26 13.93 20.33 1.28
C LEU A 26 12.98 21.13 0.35
N PRO A 27 12.57 20.56 -0.80
CA PRO A 27 11.66 21.22 -1.74
C PRO A 27 10.19 21.17 -1.30
N PHE A 28 9.92 20.73 -0.07
CA PHE A 28 8.60 20.64 0.53
C PHE A 28 8.68 20.97 2.02
N ASP A 29 7.54 21.36 2.60
CA ASP A 29 7.43 21.73 4.01
C ASP A 29 6.93 20.55 4.87
N ALA A 30 6.93 20.77 6.19
CA ALA A 30 6.41 19.78 7.15
C ALA A 30 4.94 19.42 6.90
N THR A 31 4.14 20.36 6.36
CA THR A 31 2.74 20.13 6.00
C THR A 31 2.61 19.08 4.90
N ALA A 32 3.42 19.18 3.85
CA ALA A 32 3.42 18.22 2.75
C ALA A 32 3.83 16.82 3.23
N LEU A 33 4.84 16.72 4.09
CA LEU A 33 5.20 15.44 4.70
C LEU A 33 4.06 14.87 5.55
N ALA A 34 3.42 15.69 6.39
CA ALA A 34 2.29 15.25 7.21
C ALA A 34 1.11 14.76 6.37
N LYS A 35 0.83 15.40 5.23
CA LYS A 35 -0.17 14.93 4.26
C LYS A 35 0.20 13.58 3.66
N LEU A 36 1.46 13.38 3.26
CA LEU A 36 1.92 12.08 2.75
C LEU A 36 1.70 10.97 3.79
N VAL A 37 2.10 11.22 5.04
CA VAL A 37 1.90 10.26 6.13
C VAL A 37 0.41 9.97 6.35
N ALA A 38 -0.45 11.00 6.29
CA ALA A 38 -1.88 10.82 6.43
C ALA A 38 -2.49 9.92 5.32
N LEU A 39 -1.98 10.00 4.09
CA LEU A 39 -2.40 9.12 2.98
C LEU A 39 -2.02 7.65 3.18
N VAL A 40 -0.96 7.38 3.95
CA VAL A 40 -0.57 6.02 4.34
C VAL A 40 -1.43 5.55 5.51
N ASP A 41 -1.53 6.37 6.56
CA ASP A 41 -2.27 6.02 7.78
C ASP A 41 -3.75 5.74 7.50
N ASN A 42 -4.35 6.41 6.52
CA ASN A 42 -5.75 6.19 6.12
C ASN A 42 -5.92 5.12 5.03
N ASN A 43 -4.86 4.38 4.68
CA ASN A 43 -4.83 3.35 3.63
C ASN A 43 -5.28 3.86 2.24
N THR A 44 -5.06 5.15 1.93
CA THR A 44 -5.27 5.67 0.57
C THR A 44 -4.17 5.16 -0.35
N ILE A 45 -2.93 5.05 0.15
CA ILE A 45 -1.79 4.50 -0.57
C ILE A 45 -1.01 3.52 0.31
N SER A 46 -0.31 2.57 -0.30
CA SER A 46 0.61 1.69 0.42
C SER A 46 1.89 2.42 0.82
N THR A 47 2.61 1.89 1.80
CA THR A 47 3.94 2.42 2.18
C THR A 47 4.91 2.41 0.99
N ALA A 48 4.85 1.42 0.11
CA ALA A 48 5.68 1.37 -1.09
C ALA A 48 5.34 2.53 -2.04
N ALA A 49 4.05 2.75 -2.33
CA ALA A 49 3.62 3.88 -3.14
C ALA A 49 3.97 5.23 -2.51
N ALA A 50 3.91 5.34 -1.18
CA ALA A 50 4.31 6.55 -0.47
C ALA A 50 5.80 6.86 -0.64
N LYS A 51 6.67 5.86 -0.74
CA LYS A 51 8.10 6.08 -1.03
C LYS A 51 8.30 6.63 -2.46
N ASP A 52 7.51 6.17 -3.42
CA ASP A 52 7.54 6.70 -4.80
C ASP A 52 7.03 8.15 -4.86
N VAL A 53 6.04 8.49 -4.03
CA VAL A 53 5.54 9.87 -3.88
C VAL A 53 6.59 10.74 -3.19
N PHE A 54 7.19 10.25 -2.11
CA PHE A 54 8.25 10.93 -1.38
C PHE A 54 9.45 11.25 -2.27
N ALA A 55 9.90 10.30 -3.09
CA ALA A 55 10.99 10.52 -4.04
C ALA A 55 10.65 11.63 -5.06
N GLN A 56 9.40 11.69 -5.52
CA GLN A 56 8.94 12.76 -6.40
C GLN A 56 8.94 14.13 -5.68
N MET A 57 8.46 14.14 -4.42
CA MET A 57 8.49 15.33 -3.58
C MET A 57 9.92 15.81 -3.38
N MET A 58 10.87 14.91 -3.07
CA MET A 58 12.29 15.25 -2.93
C MET A 58 12.92 15.79 -4.23
N SER A 59 12.46 15.35 -5.39
CA SER A 59 13.00 15.80 -6.68
C SER A 59 12.46 17.14 -7.15
N SER A 60 11.20 17.46 -6.84
CA SER A 60 10.48 18.56 -7.49
C SER A 60 9.48 19.30 -6.60
N GLY A 61 9.38 18.91 -5.33
CA GLY A 61 8.35 19.38 -4.41
C GLY A 61 6.95 18.88 -4.81
N GLY A 62 5.95 19.65 -4.38
CA GLY A 62 4.55 19.44 -4.75
C GLY A 62 3.70 18.74 -3.68
N ASP A 63 2.39 18.76 -3.92
CA ASP A 63 1.41 18.17 -3.01
C ASP A 63 1.32 16.64 -3.22
N PRO A 64 1.43 15.83 -2.15
CA PRO A 64 1.46 14.37 -2.26
C PRO A 64 0.16 13.78 -2.83
N ALA A 65 -1.02 14.35 -2.52
CA ALA A 65 -2.28 13.83 -3.04
C ALA A 65 -2.36 14.02 -4.56
N THR A 66 -1.88 15.16 -5.05
CA THR A 66 -1.76 15.43 -6.49
C THR A 66 -0.82 14.44 -7.19
N ILE A 67 0.31 14.10 -6.57
CA ILE A 67 1.27 13.12 -7.12
C ILE A 67 0.64 11.73 -7.17
N VAL A 68 -0.09 11.34 -6.11
CA VAL A 68 -0.80 10.06 -6.03
C VAL A 68 -1.82 9.92 -7.15
N GLU A 69 -2.63 10.95 -7.38
CA GLU A 69 -3.64 10.96 -8.44
C GLU A 69 -2.98 10.82 -9.83
N LYS A 70 -1.99 11.67 -10.12
CA LYS A 70 -1.27 11.65 -11.41
C LYS A 70 -0.58 10.32 -11.71
N LYS A 71 -0.04 9.65 -10.69
CA LYS A 71 0.62 8.35 -10.82
C LYS A 71 -0.34 7.16 -10.67
N GLY A 72 -1.62 7.40 -10.36
CA GLY A 72 -2.61 6.36 -10.13
C GLY A 72 -2.23 5.41 -9.00
N LEU A 73 -1.68 5.94 -7.90
CA LEU A 73 -1.10 5.16 -6.79
C LEU A 73 -2.11 4.80 -5.69
N GLN A 74 -3.38 5.20 -5.85
CA GLN A 74 -4.43 4.89 -4.89
C GLN A 74 -4.62 3.38 -4.74
N GLN A 75 -4.82 2.95 -3.49
CA GLN A 75 -5.18 1.58 -3.18
C GLN A 75 -6.61 1.28 -3.60
N ILE A 76 -6.82 0.07 -4.10
CA ILE A 76 -8.14 -0.49 -4.37
C ILE A 76 -8.69 -1.01 -3.04
N SER A 77 -9.63 -0.26 -2.48
CA SER A 77 -10.33 -0.56 -1.23
C SER A 77 -11.83 -0.81 -1.46
N ASP A 78 -12.21 -1.16 -2.69
CA ASP A 78 -13.58 -1.49 -3.07
C ASP A 78 -13.74 -3.00 -3.21
N ALA A 79 -14.64 -3.60 -2.42
CA ALA A 79 -14.89 -5.03 -2.45
C ALA A 79 -15.46 -5.49 -3.80
N GLY A 80 -16.26 -4.67 -4.48
CA GLY A 80 -16.82 -4.97 -5.80
C GLY A 80 -15.75 -5.08 -6.89
N GLN A 81 -14.67 -4.31 -6.77
CA GLN A 81 -13.50 -4.41 -7.67
C GLN A 81 -12.60 -5.60 -7.32
N LEU A 82 -12.47 -5.95 -6.04
CA LEU A 82 -11.60 -7.04 -5.59
C LEU A 82 -12.23 -8.42 -5.75
N MET A 83 -13.55 -8.56 -5.54
CA MET A 83 -14.22 -9.86 -5.54
C MET A 83 -14.02 -10.65 -6.86
N PRO A 84 -14.21 -10.07 -8.05
CA PRO A 84 -14.00 -10.80 -9.30
C PRO A 84 -12.56 -11.28 -9.49
N LEU A 85 -11.57 -10.52 -8.97
CA LEU A 85 -10.17 -10.91 -9.01
C LEU A 85 -9.89 -12.07 -8.04
N ILE A 86 -10.48 -12.03 -6.85
CA ILE A 86 -10.37 -13.10 -5.85
C ILE A 86 -10.98 -14.40 -6.38
N GLU A 87 -12.19 -14.34 -6.94
CA GLU A 87 -12.85 -15.50 -7.54
C GLU A 87 -12.01 -16.09 -8.68
N LYS A 88 -11.47 -15.24 -9.56
CA LYS A 88 -10.56 -15.66 -10.63
C LYS A 88 -9.32 -16.37 -10.07
N VAL A 89 -8.68 -15.81 -9.04
CA VAL A 89 -7.49 -16.40 -8.40
C VAL A 89 -7.81 -17.75 -7.76
N ILE A 90 -8.95 -17.87 -7.09
CA ILE A 90 -9.39 -19.12 -6.45
C ILE A 90 -9.71 -20.18 -7.51
N ALA A 91 -10.45 -19.81 -8.56
CA ALA A 91 -10.78 -20.70 -9.67
C ALA A 91 -9.52 -21.22 -10.39
N ALA A 92 -8.54 -20.34 -10.63
CA ALA A 92 -7.26 -20.71 -11.21
C ALA A 92 -6.41 -21.64 -10.32
N ASN A 93 -6.73 -21.74 -9.02
CA ASN A 93 -5.99 -22.53 -8.03
C ASN A 93 -6.93 -23.47 -7.24
N ALA A 94 -7.94 -24.04 -7.90
CA ALA A 94 -8.99 -24.83 -7.26
C ALA A 94 -8.45 -25.98 -6.37
N ALA A 95 -7.38 -26.66 -6.79
CA ALA A 95 -6.75 -27.72 -5.98
C ALA A 95 -6.23 -27.20 -4.63
N LYS A 96 -5.56 -26.04 -4.62
CA LYS A 96 -5.09 -25.40 -3.38
C LYS A 96 -6.24 -24.90 -2.52
N ALA A 97 -7.34 -24.48 -3.14
CA ALA A 97 -8.53 -24.05 -2.40
C ALA A 97 -9.16 -25.24 -1.67
N ALA A 98 -9.21 -26.41 -2.30
CA ALA A 98 -9.65 -27.65 -1.66
C ALA A 98 -8.72 -28.06 -0.50
N GLU A 99 -7.40 -27.95 -0.69
CA GLU A 99 -6.42 -28.21 0.38
C GLU A 99 -6.55 -27.26 1.57
N TYR A 100 -6.85 -25.98 1.31
CA TYR A 100 -7.12 -25.02 2.39
C TYR A 100 -8.36 -25.43 3.18
N ARG A 101 -9.45 -25.77 2.49
CA ARG A 101 -10.71 -26.23 3.10
C ARG A 101 -10.55 -27.55 3.87
N SER A 102 -9.59 -28.39 3.49
CA SER A 102 -9.24 -29.60 4.24
C SER A 102 -8.33 -29.35 5.46
N GLY A 103 -8.09 -28.08 5.82
CA GLY A 103 -7.37 -27.69 7.03
C GLY A 103 -5.93 -27.19 6.81
N LYS A 104 -5.43 -27.08 5.57
CA LYS A 104 -4.10 -26.48 5.32
C LYS A 104 -4.16 -24.95 5.33
N SER A 105 -4.42 -24.37 6.50
CA SER A 105 -4.62 -22.92 6.71
C SER A 105 -3.46 -22.04 6.22
N GLY A 106 -2.23 -22.57 6.16
CA GLY A 106 -1.06 -21.87 5.62
C GLY A 106 -1.19 -21.44 4.15
N LEU A 107 -2.16 -21.97 3.41
CA LEU A 107 -2.43 -21.56 2.03
C LEU A 107 -3.12 -20.18 1.91
N LEU A 108 -3.65 -19.61 3.01
CA LEU A 108 -4.26 -18.28 2.97
C LEU A 108 -3.30 -17.21 2.43
N GLY A 109 -2.05 -17.22 2.90
CA GLY A 109 -1.02 -16.28 2.44
C GLY A 109 -0.68 -16.43 0.96
N PHE A 110 -0.80 -17.64 0.39
CA PHE A 110 -0.63 -17.85 -1.04
C PHE A 110 -1.72 -17.13 -1.84
N PHE A 111 -2.99 -17.27 -1.46
CA PHE A 111 -4.10 -16.61 -2.14
C PHE A 111 -4.05 -15.10 -2.03
N ILE A 112 -3.76 -14.58 -0.82
CA ILE A 112 -3.53 -13.14 -0.61
C ILE A 112 -2.41 -12.65 -1.55
N GLY A 113 -1.28 -13.35 -1.60
CA GLY A 113 -0.16 -12.99 -2.48
C GLY A 113 -0.51 -12.97 -3.97
N GLN A 114 -1.34 -13.91 -4.44
CA GLN A 114 -1.80 -13.92 -5.83
C GLN A 114 -2.70 -12.73 -6.16
N VAL A 115 -3.65 -12.39 -5.27
CA VAL A 115 -4.54 -11.23 -5.45
C VAL A 115 -3.74 -9.91 -5.43
N MET A 116 -2.78 -9.80 -4.52
CA MET A 116 -1.86 -8.66 -4.48
C MET A 116 -1.04 -8.55 -5.77
N ARG A 117 -0.62 -9.67 -6.36
CA ARG A 117 0.10 -9.68 -7.65
C ARG A 117 -0.79 -9.24 -8.82
N GLU A 118 -2.01 -9.75 -8.92
CA GLU A 118 -2.97 -9.37 -9.98
C GLU A 118 -3.28 -7.87 -9.95
N THR A 119 -3.35 -7.28 -8.75
CA THR A 119 -3.57 -5.83 -8.57
C THR A 119 -2.29 -4.99 -8.62
N LYS A 120 -1.14 -5.60 -8.94
CA LYS A 120 0.18 -4.94 -8.95
C LYS A 120 0.50 -4.22 -7.62
N GLY A 121 0.09 -4.83 -6.50
CA GLY A 121 0.28 -4.30 -5.16
C GLY A 121 -0.67 -3.16 -4.78
N LYS A 122 -1.66 -2.84 -5.61
CA LYS A 122 -2.61 -1.74 -5.34
C LYS A 122 -3.78 -2.17 -4.45
N ALA A 123 -4.10 -3.45 -4.33
CA ALA A 123 -5.17 -3.83 -3.42
C ALA A 123 -4.83 -3.48 -1.97
N ASN A 124 -5.86 -3.14 -1.18
CA ASN A 124 -5.73 -3.02 0.26
C ASN A 124 -5.48 -4.40 0.89
N PRO A 125 -4.33 -4.64 1.55
CA PRO A 125 -3.98 -5.96 2.07
C PRO A 125 -4.96 -6.50 3.11
N GLN A 126 -5.49 -5.62 3.96
CA GLN A 126 -6.43 -5.99 5.01
C GLN A 126 -7.76 -6.45 4.40
N LEU A 127 -8.30 -5.67 3.46
CA LEU A 127 -9.53 -6.03 2.76
C LEU A 127 -9.35 -7.31 1.93
N VAL A 128 -8.21 -7.48 1.23
CA VAL A 128 -7.91 -8.71 0.50
C VAL A 128 -7.88 -9.92 1.43
N GLN A 129 -7.22 -9.81 2.57
CA GLN A 129 -7.17 -10.89 3.55
C GLN A 129 -8.58 -11.28 4.02
N GLU A 130 -9.41 -10.30 4.37
CA GLU A 130 -10.79 -10.51 4.81
C GLU A 130 -11.62 -11.21 3.71
N LEU A 131 -11.61 -10.69 2.49
CA LEU A 131 -12.42 -11.22 1.38
C LEU A 131 -11.94 -12.60 0.92
N VAL A 132 -10.61 -12.82 0.84
CA VAL A 132 -10.05 -14.14 0.49
C VAL A 132 -10.41 -15.17 1.55
N GLN A 133 -10.31 -14.82 2.83
CA GLN A 133 -10.67 -15.73 3.92
C GLN A 133 -12.15 -16.08 3.86
N GLN A 134 -13.03 -15.10 3.64
CA GLN A 134 -14.47 -15.33 3.47
C GLN A 134 -14.78 -16.26 2.30
N GLN A 135 -14.10 -16.08 1.15
CA GLN A 135 -14.37 -16.87 -0.06
C GLN A 135 -13.82 -18.30 0.00
N LEU A 136 -12.84 -18.55 0.87
CA LEU A 136 -12.21 -19.87 1.03
C LEU A 136 -12.83 -20.71 2.15
N GLN A 137 -13.56 -20.10 3.08
CA GLN A 137 -14.40 -20.81 4.05
C GLN A 137 -15.57 -21.52 3.36
#